data_AF-A0A519JX65-F1
#
_entry.id   AF-A0A519JX65-F1
#
_cell.length_a   1.000
_cell.length_b   1.000
_cell.length_c   1.000
_cell.angle_alpha   90.00
_cell.angle_beta   90.00
_cell.angle_gamma   90.00
#
_symmetry.space_group_name_H-M   'P 1'
#
loop_
_entity.id
_entity.type
_entity.pdbx_description
1 polymer ?
#
loop_
_entity_poly.entity_id
_entity_poly.type
_entity_poly.pdbx_seq_one_letter_code
_entity_poly.pdbx_strand_id
1 'polypeptide(L)'
;MNRITSIDFTRGLVMVIMALDHVRDLMHTSSIVQSPTDLSTTTPALFFTRWITYLCAPTFVFLAGTSAYLSYKSKGDISKSSGFLLRRGLWLVLLELTLVNFGMFFDPGFHTIMFEVIAAIGVG
;
A
#
# COMPACT_ATOMS: atom_id res chain seq x y z
N MET A 1 11.75 -13.54 20.77
CA MET A 1 11.41 -12.81 19.53
C MET A 1 11.82 -11.35 19.70
N ASN A 2 13.03 -10.97 19.28
CA ASN A 2 13.40 -9.55 19.26
C ASN A 2 12.75 -8.91 18.02
N ARG A 3 11.75 -8.06 18.25
CA ARG A 3 11.18 -7.23 17.19
C ARG A 3 12.24 -6.21 16.77
N ILE A 4 12.42 -6.03 15.47
CA ILE A 4 13.35 -5.03 14.96
C ILE A 4 12.58 -3.70 14.93
N THR A 5 12.76 -2.90 15.97
CA THR A 5 12.05 -1.63 16.17
C THR A 5 12.24 -0.67 14.98
N SER A 6 13.40 -0.70 14.33
CA SER A 6 13.68 0.11 13.14
C SER A 6 12.75 -0.23 11.95
N ILE A 7 12.40 -1.52 11.77
CA ILE A 7 11.47 -1.97 10.72
C ILE A 7 10.04 -1.54 11.05
N ASP A 8 9.61 -1.70 12.30
CA ASP A 8 8.26 -1.30 12.71
C ASP A 8 8.09 0.24 12.63
N PHE A 9 9.11 1.01 13.01
CA PHE A 9 9.12 2.48 12.90
C PHE A 9 9.02 2.95 11.44
N THR A 10 9.87 2.43 10.57
CA THR A 10 9.86 2.77 9.14
C THR A 10 8.55 2.38 8.48
N ARG A 11 7.97 1.21 8.81
CA ARG A 11 6.66 0.81 8.29
C ARG A 11 5.54 1.76 8.74
N GLY A 12 5.58 2.22 9.99
CA GLY A 12 4.63 3.19 10.53
C GLY A 12 4.72 4.55 9.83
N LEU A 13 5.94 5.07 9.64
CA LEU A 13 6.17 6.32 8.92
C LEU A 13 5.64 6.25 7.47
N VAL A 14 5.93 5.14 6.79
CA VAL A 14 5.45 4.89 5.42
C VAL A 14 3.92 4.87 5.38
N MET A 15 3.24 4.18 6.31
CA MET A 15 1.76 4.17 6.37
C MET A 15 1.16 5.58 6.57
N VAL A 16 1.77 6.43 7.40
CA VAL A 16 1.28 7.81 7.62
C VAL A 16 1.41 8.65 6.34
N ILE A 17 2.54 8.56 5.65
CA ILE A 17 2.76 9.25 4.37
C ILE A 17 1.75 8.77 3.32
N MET A 18 1.49 7.45 3.27
CA MET A 18 0.51 6.85 2.37
C MET A 18 -0.91 7.36 2.66
N ALA A 19 -1.30 7.46 3.93
CA ALA A 19 -2.61 7.99 4.30
C ALA A 19 -2.77 9.47 3.93
N LEU A 20 -1.74 10.28 4.13
CA LEU A 20 -1.72 11.68 3.70
C LEU A 20 -1.90 11.81 2.18
N ASP A 21 -1.28 10.90 1.42
CA ASP A 21 -1.38 10.84 -0.03
C ASP A 21 -2.81 10.59 -0.51
N HIS A 22 -3.45 9.55 0.03
CA HIS A 22 -4.83 9.23 -0.33
C HIS A 22 -5.81 10.34 0.05
N VAL A 23 -5.63 10.98 1.21
CA VAL A 23 -6.46 12.14 1.59
C VAL A 23 -6.27 13.29 0.62
N ARG A 24 -5.04 13.54 0.15
CA ARG A 24 -4.77 14.56 -0.87
C ARG A 24 -5.45 14.22 -2.20
N ASP A 25 -5.33 12.99 -2.69
CA ASP A 25 -5.94 12.57 -3.96
C ASP A 25 -7.48 12.57 -3.89
N LEU A 26 -8.07 12.24 -2.74
CA LEU A 26 -9.52 12.30 -2.53
C LEU A 26 -10.05 13.74 -2.37
N MET A 27 -9.24 14.67 -1.86
CA MET A 27 -9.64 16.07 -1.64
C MET A 27 -9.34 16.99 -2.83
N HIS A 28 -8.37 16.67 -3.67
CA HIS A 28 -8.01 17.46 -4.86
C HIS A 28 -8.51 16.80 -6.16
N THR A 29 -9.75 17.09 -6.54
CA THR A 29 -10.34 16.73 -7.86
C THR A 29 -9.55 17.26 -9.07
N SER A 30 -8.71 18.29 -8.87
CA SER A 30 -7.80 18.82 -9.90
C SER A 30 -6.63 17.87 -10.25
N SER A 31 -6.32 16.84 -9.44
CA SER A 31 -5.22 15.90 -9.76
C SER A 31 -5.59 14.81 -10.77
N ILE A 32 -6.89 14.57 -10.95
CA ILE A 32 -7.47 13.52 -11.82
C ILE A 32 -7.58 13.99 -13.28
N VAL A 33 -7.79 15.29 -13.51
CA VAL A 33 -8.00 15.87 -14.86
C VAL A 33 -6.70 16.44 -15.46
N GLN A 34 -5.70 16.71 -14.63
CA GLN A 34 -4.51 17.47 -15.02
C GLN A 34 -3.31 16.54 -15.24
N SER A 35 -2.82 16.53 -16.47
CA SER A 35 -1.66 15.72 -16.86
C SER A 35 -0.46 16.02 -15.94
N PRO A 36 0.15 15.00 -15.29
CA PRO A 36 1.33 15.16 -14.43
C PRO A 36 2.54 15.81 -15.12
N THR A 37 2.54 15.83 -16.46
CA THR A 37 3.66 16.28 -17.29
C THR A 37 3.47 17.70 -17.81
N ASP A 38 2.36 18.38 -17.47
CA ASP A 38 2.14 19.75 -17.90
C ASP A 38 2.89 20.71 -16.96
N LEU A 39 4.09 21.12 -17.39
CA LEU A 39 4.95 22.06 -16.66
C LEU A 39 4.31 23.45 -16.49
N SER A 40 3.20 23.73 -17.18
CA SER A 40 2.49 25.01 -17.09
C SER A 40 1.73 25.20 -15.78
N THR A 41 1.36 24.12 -15.09
CA THR A 41 0.52 24.17 -13.87
C THR A 41 1.10 23.43 -12.67
N THR A 42 2.21 22.71 -12.85
CA THR A 42 2.79 21.87 -11.80
C THR A 42 3.73 22.68 -10.92
N THR A 43 3.36 22.94 -9.66
CA THR A 43 4.28 23.53 -8.69
C THR A 43 5.31 22.50 -8.23
N PRO A 44 6.56 22.90 -7.92
CA PRO A 44 7.59 21.99 -7.42
C PRO A 44 7.14 21.16 -6.21
N ALA A 45 6.32 21.75 -5.33
CA ALA A 45 5.75 21.08 -4.17
C ALA A 45 4.83 19.90 -4.55
N LEU A 46 4.02 20.01 -5.61
CA LEU A 46 3.19 18.91 -6.12
C LEU A 46 4.03 17.79 -6.74
N PHE A 47 5.12 18.13 -7.43
CA PHE A 47 6.05 17.13 -7.98
C PHE A 47 6.73 16.31 -6.88
N PHE A 48 7.30 16.97 -5.86
CA PHE A 48 7.98 16.26 -4.75
C PHE A 48 7.03 15.35 -3.97
N THR A 49 5.80 15.79 -3.74
CA THR A 49 4.80 15.00 -3.02
C THR A 49 4.30 13.81 -3.84
N ARG A 50 4.31 13.86 -5.18
CA ARG A 50 4.03 12.70 -6.07
C ARG A 50 5.21 11.72 -6.13
N TRP A 51 6.44 12.23 -6.05
CA TRP A 51 7.64 11.41 -6.06
C TRP A 51 7.81 10.58 -4.78
N ILE A 52 7.59 11.20 -3.62
CA ILE A 52 7.67 10.53 -2.31
C ILE A 52 6.63 9.40 -2.19
N THR A 53 5.44 9.62 -2.74
CA THR A 53 4.32 8.68 -2.64
C THR A 53 4.47 7.50 -3.59
N TYR A 54 5.08 7.70 -4.76
CA TYR A 54 5.48 6.59 -5.65
C TYR A 54 6.51 5.64 -5.01
N LEU A 55 7.35 6.15 -4.09
CA LEU A 55 8.32 5.34 -3.34
C LEU A 55 7.70 4.66 -2.10
N CYS A 56 6.56 5.16 -1.63
CA CYS A 56 5.88 4.65 -0.44
C CYS A 56 5.39 3.21 -0.65
N ALA A 57 4.72 2.94 -1.77
CA ALA A 57 4.18 1.62 -2.08
C ALA A 57 5.27 0.52 -2.23
N PRO A 58 6.34 0.71 -3.03
CA PRO A 58 7.44 -0.26 -3.12
C PRO A 58 8.14 -0.51 -1.78
N THR A 59 8.37 0.55 -1.00
CA THR A 59 9.00 0.44 0.31
C THR A 59 8.12 -0.36 1.28
N PHE A 60 6.82 -0.11 1.28
CA PHE A 60 5.87 -0.84 2.12
C PHE A 60 5.85 -2.34 1.80
N VAL A 61 5.72 -2.69 0.51
CA VAL A 61 5.71 -4.09 0.04
C VAL A 61 7.04 -4.77 0.38
N PHE A 62 8.17 -4.09 0.18
CA PHE A 62 9.50 -4.62 0.53
C PHE A 62 9.65 -4.88 2.03
N LEU A 63 9.22 -3.95 2.89
CA LEU A 63 9.25 -4.14 4.35
C LEU A 63 8.31 -5.26 4.79
N ALA A 64 7.12 -5.37 4.18
CA ALA A 64 6.18 -6.45 4.44
C ALA A 64 6.79 -7.82 4.10
N GLY A 65 7.37 -7.97 2.91
CA GLY A 65 8.08 -9.18 2.48
C GLY A 65 9.28 -9.52 3.37
N THR A 66 10.09 -8.53 3.73
CA THR A 66 11.24 -8.70 4.65
C THR A 66 10.77 -9.17 6.04
N SER A 67 9.67 -8.61 6.56
CA SER A 67 9.10 -9.02 7.85
C SER A 67 8.58 -10.47 7.81
N ALA A 68 7.96 -10.88 6.70
CA ALA A 68 7.52 -12.25 6.48
C ALA A 68 8.72 -13.20 6.44
N TYR A 69 9.76 -12.87 5.68
CA TYR A 69 10.99 -13.65 5.59
C TYR A 69 11.69 -13.84 6.94
N LEU A 70 11.83 -12.78 7.75
CA LEU A 70 12.36 -12.89 9.11
C LEU A 70 11.47 -13.77 10.01
N SER A 71 10.15 -13.69 9.86
CA SER A 71 9.22 -14.55 10.59
C SER A 71 9.40 -16.03 10.24
N TYR A 72 9.58 -16.34 8.95
CA TYR A 72 9.88 -17.69 8.46
C TYR A 72 11.20 -18.22 9.04
N LYS A 73 12.28 -17.42 8.97
CA LYS A 73 13.59 -17.79 9.51
C LYS A 73 13.54 -18.07 11.02
N SER A 74 12.72 -17.34 11.77
CA SER A 74 12.60 -17.52 13.22
C SER A 74 11.75 -18.74 13.63
N LYS A 75 10.83 -19.21 12.78
CA LYS A 75 9.88 -20.30 13.11
C LYS A 75 10.31 -21.68 12.62
N GLY A 76 11.30 -21.78 11.73
CA GLY A 76 11.94 -23.06 11.34
C GLY A 76 11.08 -24.03 10.52
N ASP A 77 9.78 -23.75 10.33
CA ASP A 77 8.82 -24.66 9.68
C ASP A 77 8.17 -23.95 8.46
N ILE A 78 8.86 -24.03 7.32
CA ILE A 78 8.51 -23.35 6.05
C ILE A 78 7.16 -23.86 5.50
N SER A 79 6.90 -25.16 5.65
CA SER A 79 5.72 -25.83 5.07
C SER A 79 4.40 -25.39 5.72
N LYS A 80 4.36 -25.27 7.05
CA LYS A 80 3.13 -24.83 7.76
C LYS A 80 2.84 -23.35 7.63
N SER A 81 3.87 -22.52 7.44
CA SER A 81 3.71 -21.06 7.39
C SER A 81 3.24 -20.55 6.03
N SER A 82 3.51 -21.27 4.93
CA SER A 82 3.05 -20.91 3.57
C SER A 82 1.52 -20.97 3.43
N GLY A 83 0.88 -22.04 3.93
CA GLY A 83 -0.59 -22.15 3.89
C GLY A 83 -1.31 -21.07 4.71
N PHE A 84 -0.71 -20.64 5.82
CA PHE A 84 -1.22 -19.51 6.61
C PHE A 84 -1.09 -18.18 5.85
N LEU A 85 0.04 -17.94 5.17
CA LEU A 85 0.21 -16.73 4.36
C LEU A 85 -0.74 -16.69 3.17
N LEU A 86 -0.93 -17.79 2.45
CA LEU A 86 -1.85 -17.85 1.32
C LEU A 86 -3.29 -17.55 1.74
N ARG A 87 -3.74 -18.15 2.86
CA ARG A 87 -5.10 -17.92 3.36
C ARG A 87 -5.28 -16.46 3.80
N ARG A 88 -4.26 -15.88 4.43
CA ARG A 88 -4.25 -14.47 4.82
C ARG A 88 -4.21 -13.54 3.60
N GLY A 89 -3.38 -13.84 2.61
CA GLY A 89 -3.24 -13.07 1.38
C GLY A 89 -4.54 -13.05 0.58
N LEU A 90 -5.21 -14.19 0.45
CA LEU A 90 -6.52 -14.27 -0.19
C LEU A 90 -7.57 -13.41 0.55
N TRP A 91 -7.58 -13.43 1.89
CA TRP A 91 -8.43 -12.55 2.68
C TRP A 91 -8.12 -11.07 2.45
N LEU A 92 -6.84 -10.69 2.33
CA LEU A 92 -6.43 -9.32 2.06
C LEU A 92 -6.88 -8.85 0.66
N VAL A 93 -6.72 -9.69 -0.36
CA VAL A 93 -7.19 -9.40 -1.73
C VAL A 93 -8.70 -9.21 -1.75
N LEU A 94 -9.47 -10.09 -1.10
CA LEU A 94 -10.93 -9.96 -1.01
C LEU A 94 -11.35 -8.68 -0.27
N LEU A 95 -10.67 -8.35 0.82
CA LEU A 95 -10.96 -7.15 1.60
C LEU A 95 -10.68 -5.89 0.77
N GLU A 96 -9.61 -5.89 -0.04
CA GLU A 96 -9.31 -4.77 -0.93
C GLU A 96 -10.37 -4.60 -2.03
N LEU A 97 -10.73 -5.69 -2.72
CA LEU A 97 -11.74 -5.66 -3.78
C LEU A 97 -13.12 -5.23 -3.28
N THR A 98 -13.44 -5.48 -2.01
CA THR A 98 -14.76 -5.18 -1.44
C THR A 98 -14.72 -3.91 -0.59
N LEU A 99 -14.15 -3.99 0.62
CA LEU A 99 -14.27 -2.97 1.65
C LEU A 99 -13.42 -1.73 1.35
N VAL A 100 -12.22 -1.91 0.79
CA VAL A 100 -11.33 -0.78 0.47
C VAL A 100 -11.83 -0.04 -0.77
N ASN A 101 -12.14 -0.76 -1.86
CA ASN A 101 -12.73 -0.16 -3.06
C ASN A 101 -14.08 0.53 -2.75
N PHE A 102 -14.94 -0.09 -1.94
CA PHE A 102 -16.18 0.54 -1.50
C PHE A 102 -15.94 1.77 -0.62
N GLY A 103 -14.99 1.71 0.31
CA GLY A 103 -14.67 2.82 1.21
C GLY A 103 -14.00 4.02 0.51
N MET A 104 -13.28 3.77 -0.59
CA MET A 104 -12.61 4.82 -1.35
C MET A 104 -13.53 5.48 -2.37
N PHE A 105 -14.27 4.69 -3.16
CA PHE A 105 -15.09 5.22 -4.24
C PHE A 105 -16.55 5.47 -3.85
N PHE A 106 -17.01 4.92 -2.72
CA PHE A 106 -18.43 4.91 -2.32
C PHE A 106 -19.38 4.43 -3.44
N ASP A 107 -18.86 3.69 -4.42
CA ASP A 107 -19.62 3.15 -5.54
C ASP A 107 -19.88 1.65 -5.31
N PRO A 108 -21.15 1.24 -5.06
CA PRO A 108 -21.52 -0.16 -4.90
C PRO A 108 -21.45 -0.97 -6.21
N GLY A 109 -21.30 -0.32 -7.37
CA GLY A 109 -21.21 -0.95 -8.69
C GLY A 109 -19.80 -1.44 -9.08
N PHE A 110 -18.77 -1.14 -8.29
CA PHE A 110 -17.36 -1.49 -8.57
C PHE A 110 -16.90 -1.12 -10.00
N HIS A 111 -17.33 0.04 -10.54
CA HIS A 111 -16.95 0.46 -11.88
C HIS A 111 -15.45 0.75 -12.02
N THR A 112 -14.81 1.19 -10.93
CA THR A 112 -13.36 1.41 -10.84
C THR A 112 -12.81 0.49 -9.76
N ILE A 113 -11.95 -0.45 -10.14
CA ILE A 113 -11.25 -1.32 -9.22
C ILE A 113 -9.80 -0.83 -9.15
N MET A 114 -9.40 -0.30 -7.99
CA MET A 114 -7.99 -0.03 -7.70
C MET A 114 -7.33 -1.25 -7.06
N PHE A 115 -6.13 -1.54 -7.52
CA PHE A 115 -5.20 -2.47 -6.89
C PHE A 115 -4.16 -1.66 -6.12
N GLU A 116 -4.28 -1.70 -4.81
CA GLU A 116 -3.41 -1.02 -3.86
C GLU A 116 -2.40 -1.98 -3.24
N VAL A 117 -1.67 -1.46 -2.25
CA VAL A 117 -0.61 -2.19 -1.59
C VAL A 117 -1.11 -3.41 -0.79
N ILE A 118 -2.40 -3.48 -0.43
CA ILE A 118 -2.95 -4.58 0.39
C ILE A 118 -3.16 -5.83 -0.46
N ALA A 119 -3.61 -5.70 -1.72
CA ALA A 119 -3.63 -6.79 -2.68
C ALA A 119 -2.22 -7.18 -3.12
N ALA A 120 -1.31 -6.22 -3.29
CA ALA A 120 0.08 -6.51 -3.67
C ALA A 120 0.79 -7.41 -2.66
N ILE A 121 0.63 -7.18 -1.35
CA ILE A 121 1.16 -8.06 -0.29
C ILE A 121 0.32 -9.34 -0.09
N GLY A 122 -0.87 -9.41 -0.67
CA GLY A 122 -1.73 -10.60 -0.60
C GLY A 122 -1.43 -11.61 -1.71
N VAL A 123 -0.95 -11.14 -2.86
CA VAL A 123 -0.53 -11.97 -4.01
C VAL A 123 0.93 -12.42 -3.89
N GLY A 124 1.78 -11.66 -3.18
CA GLY A 124 3.22 -11.91 -3.00
C GLY A 124 3.62 -12.58 -1.69
#